data_AF-A0A917ZZQ0-F1
#
_entry.id   AF-A0A917ZZQ0-F1
#
_cell.length_a   1.000
_cell.length_b   1.000
_cell.length_c   1.000
_cell.angle_alpha   90.00
_cell.angle_beta   90.00
_cell.angle_gamma   90.00
#
_symmetry.space_group_name_H-M   'P 1'
#
loop_
_entity.id
_entity.type
_entity.pdbx_description
1 polymer ?
#
loop_
_entity_poly.entity_id
_entity_poly.type
_entity_poly.pdbx_seq_one_letter_code
_entity_poly.pdbx_strand_id
1 'polypeptide(L)' 'MTFGAWLAAQAHRSGPIGDLTRDYLGSCGCGRGSCGRRRPYSVAGVRRDIDHHGGHPDALDALAQAAAEWQSGS' A
#
# COMPACT_ATOMS: atom_id res chain seq x y z
N MET A 1 5.65 -6.29 13.35
CA MET A 1 5.86 -5.97 11.92
C MET A 1 5.07 -4.70 11.60
N THR A 2 5.54 -3.80 10.72
CA THR A 2 4.75 -2.60 10.33
C THR A 2 3.82 -2.94 9.18
N PHE A 3 2.70 -2.24 9.04
CA PHE A 3 1.77 -2.47 7.94
C PHE A 3 2.45 -2.31 6.57
N GLY A 4 3.27 -1.26 6.39
CA GLY A 4 4.00 -1.04 5.14
C GLY A 4 5.05 -2.13 4.83
N ALA A 5 5.64 -2.77 5.85
CA ALA A 5 6.55 -3.90 5.64
C ALA A 5 5.79 -5.18 5.28
N TRP A 6 4.65 -5.42 5.94
CA TRP A 6 3.76 -6.54 5.62
C TRP A 6 3.18 -6.42 4.22
N LEU A 7 2.67 -5.23 3.86
CA LEU A 7 2.12 -4.94 2.55
C LEU A 7 3.16 -5.15 1.46
N ALA A 8 4.39 -4.67 1.66
CA ALA A 8 5.45 -4.86 0.68
C ALA A 8 5.82 -6.33 0.45
N ALA A 9 5.64 -7.20 1.43
CA ALA A 9 5.84 -8.63 1.25
C ALA A 9 4.76 -9.23 0.31
N GLN A 10 3.60 -8.60 0.14
CA GLN A 10 2.52 -9.06 -0.73
C GLN A 10 2.70 -8.69 -2.21
N ALA A 11 3.83 -8.12 -2.62
CA ALA A 11 4.07 -7.65 -3.99
C ALA A 11 3.94 -8.75 -5.07
N HIS A 12 4.11 -10.02 -4.68
CA HIS A 12 4.01 -11.18 -5.54
C HIS A 12 2.60 -11.80 -5.60
N ARG A 13 1.66 -11.35 -4.76
CA ARG A 13 0.28 -11.86 -4.80
C ARG A 13 -0.44 -11.35 -6.05
N SER A 14 -1.30 -12.20 -6.60
CA SER A 14 -2.30 -11.81 -7.58
C SER A 14 -3.55 -11.28 -6.86
N GLY A 15 -4.24 -10.30 -7.46
CA GLY A 15 -5.46 -9.72 -6.92
C GLY A 15 -5.26 -8.34 -6.27
N PRO A 16 -6.32 -7.78 -5.66
CA PRO A 16 -6.38 -6.37 -5.30
C PRO A 16 -5.27 -5.91 -4.34
N ILE A 17 -4.87 -6.75 -3.38
CA ILE A 17 -3.77 -6.43 -2.45
C ILE A 17 -2.42 -6.40 -3.17
N GLY A 18 -2.20 -7.30 -4.13
CA GLY A 18 -0.97 -7.35 -4.91
C GLY A 18 -0.89 -6.23 -5.95
N ASP A 19 -2.02 -5.86 -6.54
CA ASP A 19 -2.14 -4.70 -7.43
C ASP A 19 -1.90 -3.40 -6.65
N LEU A 20 -2.56 -3.22 -5.49
CA LEU A 20 -2.30 -2.11 -4.58
C LEU A 20 -0.83 -2.05 -4.19
N THR A 21 -0.23 -3.19 -3.82
CA THR A 21 1.18 -3.22 -3.43
C THR A 21 2.10 -2.84 -4.59
N ARG A 22 1.83 -3.30 -5.81
CA ARG A 22 2.62 -2.94 -7.00
C ARG A 22 2.40 -1.51 -7.42
N ASP A 23 1.21 -0.94 -7.26
CA ASP A 23 0.98 0.48 -7.52
C ASP A 23 1.70 1.33 -6.46
N TYR A 24 1.53 0.96 -5.20
CA TYR A 24 2.15 1.60 -4.05
C TYR A 24 3.69 1.52 -4.07
N LEU A 25 4.27 0.38 -4.42
CA LEU A 25 5.73 0.19 -4.58
C LEU A 25 6.23 0.67 -5.95
N GLY A 26 5.43 0.55 -6.99
CA GLY A 26 5.77 0.87 -8.38
C GLY A 26 5.66 2.34 -8.71
N SER A 27 4.88 3.12 -7.95
CA SER A 27 4.93 4.59 -7.95
C SER A 27 6.32 5.12 -7.51
N CYS A 28 7.19 4.25 -6.94
CA CYS A 28 8.61 4.53 -6.74
C CYS A 28 9.47 4.44 -8.02
N GLY A 29 8.94 3.88 -9.12
CA GLY A 29 9.69 3.45 -10.30
C GLY A 29 9.76 4.45 -11.46
N CYS A 30 9.03 5.57 -11.43
CA CYS A 30 9.02 6.52 -12.55
C CYS A 30 8.72 7.96 -12.09
N GLY A 31 9.78 8.72 -11.83
CA GLY A 31 9.78 10.16 -12.14
C GLY A 31 9.01 11.13 -11.24
N ARG A 32 8.47 10.73 -10.09
CA ARG A 32 8.01 11.71 -9.07
C ARG A 32 8.68 11.42 -7.74
N GLY A 33 9.83 12.07 -7.56
CA GLY A 33 10.73 11.85 -6.42
C GLY A 33 10.03 12.08 -5.09
N SER A 34 9.98 11.03 -4.27
CA SER A 34 10.04 11.04 -2.78
C SER A 34 9.88 9.65 -2.15
N CYS A 35 9.78 8.58 -2.94
CA CYS A 35 9.37 7.26 -2.44
C CYS A 35 10.47 6.48 -1.67
N GLY A 36 11.64 7.09 -1.49
CA GLY A 36 12.83 6.45 -0.92
C GLY A 36 13.05 6.63 0.59
N ARG A 37 12.24 7.41 1.34
CA ARG A 37 12.65 7.74 2.73
C ARG A 37 11.67 7.51 3.88
N ARG A 38 10.39 7.24 3.67
CA ARG A 38 9.50 6.79 4.77
C ARG A 38 8.37 5.93 4.22
N ARG A 39 8.54 4.60 4.21
CA ARG A 39 7.37 3.71 4.10
C ARG A 39 6.48 4.01 5.32
N PRO A 40 5.22 4.44 5.15
CA PRO A 40 4.32 4.72 6.24
C PRO A 40 4.19 3.49 7.12
N TYR A 41 4.37 3.72 8.42
CA TYR A 41 4.38 2.67 9.43
C TYR A 41 2.98 2.12 9.73
N SER A 42 1.92 2.75 9.19
CA SER A 42 0.52 2.49 9.52
C SER A 42 -0.40 2.51 8.29
N VAL A 43 -1.56 1.85 8.41
CA VAL A 43 -2.67 1.88 7.43
C VAL A 43 -3.08 3.31 7.10
N ALA A 44 -3.18 4.17 8.12
CA ALA A 44 -3.54 5.58 7.93
C ALA A 44 -2.52 6.35 7.07
N GLY A 45 -1.23 5.99 7.18
CA GLY A 45 -0.20 6.61 6.35
C GLY A 45 -0.29 6.20 4.88
N VAL A 46 -0.55 4.92 4.60
CA VAL A 46 -0.77 4.44 3.23
C VAL A 46 -2.05 5.05 2.65
N ARG A 47 -3.14 5.15 3.44
CA ARG A 47 -4.37 5.81 3.02
C ARG A 47 -4.14 7.27 2.63
N ARG A 48 -3.39 8.02 3.44
CA ARG A 48 -3.08 9.42 3.17
C ARG A 48 -2.32 9.59 1.85
N ASP A 49 -1.38 8.69 1.55
CA ASP A 49 -0.64 8.73 0.28
C ASP A 49 -1.56 8.43 -0.91
N ILE A 50 -2.44 7.42 -0.80
CA ILE A 50 -3.46 7.11 -1.80
C ILE A 50 -4.35 8.33 -2.04
N ASP A 51 -4.92 8.92 -0.98
CA ASP A 51 -5.77 10.10 -1.08
C ASP A 51 -5.02 11.31 -1.69
N HIS A 52 -3.75 11.52 -1.33
CA HIS A 52 -2.92 12.62 -1.84
C HIS A 52 -2.68 12.52 -3.36
N HIS A 53 -2.62 11.31 -3.90
CA HIS A 53 -2.42 11.07 -5.32
C HIS A 53 -3.73 10.97 -6.13
N GLY A 54 -4.88 11.31 -5.52
CA GLY A 54 -6.18 11.19 -6.19
C GLY A 54 -6.67 9.74 -6.25
N GLY A 55 -6.46 9.01 -5.15
CA GLY A 55 -6.68 7.57 -5.04
C GLY A 55 -8.01 7.09 -5.58
N HIS A 56 -7.94 6.03 -6.40
CA HIS A 56 -9.11 5.36 -6.92
C HIS A 56 -9.85 4.60 -5.80
N PRO A 57 -11.20 4.53 -5.80
CA PRO A 57 -11.96 3.78 -4.80
C PRO A 57 -11.47 2.33 -4.64
N ASP A 58 -11.06 1.68 -5.73
CA ASP A 58 -10.53 0.31 -5.71
C ASP A 58 -9.25 0.18 -4.85
N ALA A 59 -8.40 1.20 -4.84
CA ALA A 59 -7.18 1.21 -4.03
C ALA A 59 -7.50 1.37 -2.53
N LEU A 60 -8.57 2.10 -2.20
CA LEU A 60 -9.06 2.24 -0.83
C LEU A 60 -9.73 0.94 -0.34
N ASP A 61 -10.48 0.26 -1.19
CA ASP A 61 -11.07 -1.05 -0.89
C ASP A 61 -9.98 -2.12 -0.71
N ALA A 62 -8.99 -2.15 -1.60
CA ALA A 62 -7.83 -3.02 -1.46
C ALA A 62 -7.04 -2.73 -0.17
N LEU A 63 -6.93 -1.47 0.24
CA LEU A 63 -6.29 -1.08 1.50
C LEU A 63 -7.10 -1.56 2.70
N ALA A 64 -8.43 -1.43 2.67
CA ALA A 64 -9.30 -1.91 3.73
C ALA A 64 -9.20 -3.44 3.88
N GLN A 65 -9.19 -4.18 2.77
CA GLN A 65 -8.99 -5.63 2.78
C GLN A 65 -7.60 -6.01 3.32
N ALA A 66 -6.55 -5.35 2.84
CA ALA A 66 -5.18 -5.55 3.31
C ALA A 66 -5.05 -5.28 4.83
N ALA A 67 -5.71 -4.25 5.35
CA ALA A 67 -5.71 -3.91 6.76
C ALA A 67 -6.45 -4.94 7.61
N ALA A 68 -7.56 -5.51 7.10
CA ALA A 68 -8.32 -6.56 7.79
C ALA A 68 -7.53 -7.88 7.82
N GLU A 69 -6.90 -8.27 6.70
CA GLU A 69 -6.03 -9.45 6.63
C GLU A 69 -4.82 -9.30 7.55
N TRP A 70 -4.18 -8.13 7.56
CA TRP A 70 -3.06 -7.87 8.45
C TRP A 70 -3.46 -7.98 9.93
N GLN A 71 -4.63 -7.49 10.33
CA GLN A 71 -5.12 -7.60 11.71
C GLN A 71 -5.56 -9.02 12.10
N SER A 72 -6.06 -9.80 11.13
CA SER A 72 -6.57 -11.16 11.38
C SER A 72 -5.47 -12.23 11.34
N GLY A 73 -4.33 -11.92 10.71
CA GLY A 73 -3.21 -12.84 10.51
C GLY A 73 -1.86 -12.38 11.06
N SER A 74 -1.81 -11.29 11.84
CA SER A 74 -0.59 -10.85 12.59
C SER A 74 -0.56 -11.35 14.01
#